data_AF-S4NUJ7-F1
#
_entry.id   AF-S4NUJ7-F1
#
_cell.length_a   1.000
_cell.length_b   1.000
_cell.length_c   1.000
_cell.angle_alpha   90.00
_cell.angle_beta   90.00
_cell.angle_gamma   90.00
#
_symmetry.space_group_name_H-M   'P 1'
#
loop_
_entity.id
_entity.type
_entity.pdbx_description
1 polymer ?
#
loop_
_entity_poly.entity_id
_entity_poly.type
_entity_poly.pdbx_seq_one_letter_code
_entity_poly.pdbx_strand_id
1 'polypeptide(L)' 'KEDASKEPIKEPLDDEALEKLAVEELLREAVQGAARAEIVGPSGWIKAPQRSTNKRFLVNTLRHAVTSNKYHTSRNSHR' A
#
# COMPACT_ATOMS: atom_id res chain seq x y z
N LYS A 1 34.61 -0.35 -10.50
CA LYS A 1 33.70 0.71 -10.99
C LYS A 1 33.03 0.11 -12.21
N GLU A 2 31.75 -0.23 -12.12
CA GLU A 2 30.85 -0.35 -13.27
C GLU A 2 29.43 -0.50 -12.73
N ASP A 3 28.56 0.30 -13.32
CA ASP A 3 27.26 0.72 -12.83
C ASP A 3 26.20 -0.37 -12.90
N ALA A 4 25.34 -0.44 -11.87
CA ALA A 4 24.07 -1.16 -11.97
C ALA A 4 22.96 -0.50 -11.15
N SER A 5 22.89 0.83 -11.20
CA SER A 5 21.65 1.57 -10.96
C SER A 5 20.79 1.52 -12.23
N LYS A 6 20.35 0.33 -12.65
CA LYS A 6 19.26 0.24 -13.63
C LYS A 6 17.97 0.49 -12.88
N GLU A 7 17.59 1.76 -12.78
CA GLU A 7 16.19 2.11 -12.56
C GLU A 7 15.37 1.41 -13.67
N PRO A 8 14.27 0.72 -13.35
CA PRO A 8 13.45 0.10 -14.37
C PRO A 8 12.96 1.21 -15.30
N ILE A 9 13.24 1.07 -16.59
CA ILE A 9 12.76 1.97 -17.63
C ILE A 9 11.23 1.95 -17.54
N LYS A 10 10.67 2.99 -16.94
CA LYS A 10 9.24 3.31 -16.99
C LYS A 10 8.99 3.83 -18.39
N GLU A 11 8.86 2.93 -19.35
CA GLU A 11 8.22 3.32 -20.60
C GLU A 11 6.81 3.82 -20.23
N PRO A 12 6.44 5.06 -20.61
CA PRO A 12 5.09 5.53 -20.36
C PRO A 12 4.14 4.59 -21.11
N LEU A 13 3.19 4.02 -20.37
CA LEU A 13 2.08 3.28 -20.95
C LEU A 13 1.35 4.19 -21.94
N ASP A 14 0.85 3.60 -23.02
CA ASP A 14 -0.01 4.31 -23.97
C ASP A 14 -1.22 4.92 -23.24
N ASP A 15 -1.70 6.08 -23.72
CA ASP A 15 -2.73 6.87 -23.05
C ASP A 15 -4.02 6.04 -22.86
N GLU A 16 -4.38 5.22 -23.85
CA GLU A 16 -5.52 4.30 -23.77
C GLU A 16 -5.35 3.23 -22.67
N ALA A 17 -4.13 2.72 -22.51
CA ALA A 17 -3.83 1.76 -21.45
C ALA A 17 -3.91 2.42 -20.06
N LEU A 18 -3.46 3.67 -19.96
CA LEU A 18 -3.55 4.46 -18.74
C LEU A 18 -5.00 4.73 -18.33
N GLU A 19 -5.86 5.06 -19.29
CA GLU A 19 -7.30 5.25 -19.06
C GLU A 19 -7.98 3.96 -18.55
N LYS A 20 -7.69 2.82 -19.17
CA LYS A 20 -8.23 1.52 -18.71
C LYS A 20 -7.84 1.22 -17.26
N LEU A 21 -6.58 1.44 -16.91
CA LEU A 21 -6.10 1.26 -15.52
C LEU A 21 -6.76 2.24 -14.56
N ALA A 22 -6.96 3.48 -14.97
CA ALA A 22 -7.64 4.48 -14.14
C ALA A 22 -9.10 4.09 -13.87
N VAL A 23 -9.83 3.62 -14.88
CA VAL A 23 -11.20 3.13 -14.74
C VAL A 23 -11.26 1.92 -13.81
N GLU A 24 -10.36 0.96 -13.98
CA GLU A 24 -10.27 -0.22 -13.10
C GLU A 24 -10.05 0.18 -11.64
N GLU A 25 -9.13 1.11 -11.39
CA GLU A 25 -8.81 1.55 -10.02
C GLU A 25 -9.98 2.31 -9.37
N LEU A 26 -10.73 3.12 -10.14
CA LEU A 26 -11.94 3.78 -9.64
C LEU A 26 -13.02 2.77 -9.23
N LEU A 27 -13.24 1.72 -10.02
CA LEU A 27 -14.18 0.65 -9.68
C LEU A 27 -13.73 -0.12 -8.44
N ARG A 28 -12.43 -0.43 -8.35
CA ARG A 28 -11.84 -1.11 -7.20
C ARG A 28 -11.98 -0.28 -5.92
N GLU A 29 -11.77 1.03 -6.00
CA GLU A 29 -11.97 1.94 -4.87
C GLU A 29 -13.45 1.99 -4.45
N ALA A 30 -14.38 2.06 -5.39
CA ALA A 30 -15.82 2.08 -5.10
C ALA A 30 -16.27 0.81 -4.36
N VAL A 31 -15.79 -0.37 -4.77
CA VAL A 31 -16.07 -1.65 -4.10
C VAL A 31 -15.53 -1.65 -2.67
N GLN A 32 -14.32 -1.14 -2.45
CA GLN A 32 -13.75 -1.03 -1.10
C GLN A 32 -14.52 -0.03 -0.23
N GLY A 33 -14.97 1.09 -0.80
CA GLY A 33 -15.78 2.09 -0.11
C GLY A 33 -17.13 1.51 0.34
N ALA A 34 -17.79 0.73 -0.53
CA ALA A 34 -19.02 0.03 -0.20
C ALA A 34 -18.83 -0.97 0.95
N ALA A 35 -17.81 -1.83 0.87
CA ALA A 35 -17.51 -2.81 1.91
C ALA A 35 -17.21 -2.16 3.27
N ARG A 36 -16.51 -1.01 3.28
CA ARG A 36 -16.29 -0.24 4.52
C ARG A 36 -17.57 0.40 5.05
N ALA A 37 -18.43 0.90 4.17
CA ALA A 37 -19.70 1.51 4.56
C ALA A 37 -20.67 0.49 5.17
N GLU A 38 -20.64 -0.76 4.71
CA GLU A 38 -21.41 -1.84 5.35
C GLU A 38 -20.98 -2.10 6.81
N ILE A 39 -19.69 -1.93 7.11
CA ILE A 39 -19.14 -2.17 8.46
C ILE A 39 -19.30 -0.96 9.38
N VAL A 40 -18.99 0.24 8.88
CA VAL A 40 -18.83 1.47 9.68
C VAL A 40 -20.03 2.41 9.53
N GLY A 41 -20.92 2.15 8.58
CA GLY A 41 -22.01 3.04 8.18
C GLY A 41 -21.57 4.08 7.13
N PRO A 42 -22.39 5.12 6.87
CA PRO A 42 -22.15 6.08 5.78
C PRO A 42 -20.78 6.78 5.82
N SER A 43 -20.17 6.90 6.99
CA SER A 43 -18.83 7.47 7.16
C SER A 43 -17.72 6.59 6.58
N GLY A 44 -17.94 5.29 6.40
CA GLY A 44 -17.01 4.34 5.80
C GLY A 44 -16.77 4.54 4.30
N TRP A 45 -17.66 5.27 3.63
CA TRP A 45 -17.49 5.68 2.23
C TRP A 45 -16.35 6.69 2.05
N ILE A 46 -16.20 7.61 3.01
CA ILE A 46 -15.17 8.62 3.00
C ILE A 46 -13.89 7.99 3.56
N LYS A 47 -12.78 8.06 2.80
CA LYS A 47 -11.46 7.66 3.31
C LYS A 47 -11.20 8.41 4.63
N ALA A 48 -10.99 7.67 5.70
CA ALA A 48 -10.71 8.27 7.00
C ALA A 48 -9.52 9.23 6.88
N PRO A 49 -9.61 10.46 7.39
CA PRO A 49 -8.50 11.40 7.33
C PRO A 49 -7.32 10.79 8.07
N GLN A 50 -6.28 10.39 7.33
CA GLN A 50 -5.02 9.97 7.94
C GLN A 50 -4.45 11.17 8.66
N ARG A 51 -4.56 11.17 9.99
CA ARG A 51 -3.86 12.15 10.81
C ARG A 51 -2.38 12.08 10.46
N SER A 52 -1.75 13.23 10.22
CA SER A 52 -0.31 13.29 9.98
C SER A 52 0.40 12.64 11.16
N THR A 53 1.00 11.47 10.94
CA THR A 53 1.78 10.79 11.97
C THR A 53 3.18 11.40 12.01
N ASN A 54 3.81 11.42 13.18
CA ASN A 54 5.19 11.85 13.28
C ASN A 54 6.07 10.92 12.44
N LYS A 55 6.80 11.47 11.45
CA LYS A 55 7.61 10.69 10.52
C LYS A 55 8.61 9.77 11.24
N ARG A 56 9.20 10.23 12.35
CA ARG A 56 10.14 9.42 13.15
C ARG A 56 9.44 8.23 13.80
N PHE A 57 8.25 8.45 14.34
CA PHE A 57 7.43 7.37 14.91
C PHE A 57 7.11 6.33 13.84
N LEU A 58 6.60 6.74 12.68
CA LEU A 58 6.23 5.83 11.60
C LEU A 58 7.41 4.98 11.11
N VAL A 59 8.56 5.62 10.83
CA VAL A 59 9.77 4.92 10.39
C VAL A 59 10.25 3.91 11.43
N ASN A 60 10.25 4.31 12.70
CA ASN A 60 10.64 3.40 13.78
C ASN A 60 9.66 2.23 13.91
N THR A 61 8.35 2.50 13.92
CA THR A 61 7.32 1.45 14.02
C THR A 61 7.44 0.43 12.88
N LEU A 62 7.59 0.89 11.63
CA LEU A 62 7.76 0.00 10.48
C LEU A 62 9.03 -0.85 10.59
N ARG A 63 10.17 -0.25 10.97
CA ARG A 63 11.44 -0.98 11.15
C ARG A 63 11.31 -2.09 12.21
N HIS A 64 10.65 -1.80 13.34
CA HIS A 64 10.46 -2.78 14.41
C HIS A 64 9.46 -3.88 14.00
N ALA A 65 8.37 -3.53 13.32
CA ALA A 65 7.38 -4.50 12.84
C ALA A 65 8.01 -5.51 11.86
N VAL A 66 8.78 -5.04 10.89
CA VAL A 66 9.49 -5.92 9.92
C VAL A 66 10.49 -6.84 10.64
N THR A 67 11.26 -6.29 11.59
CA THR A 67 12.24 -7.07 12.36
C THR A 67 11.57 -8.14 13.23
N SER A 68 10.48 -7.76 13.90
CA SER A 68 9.66 -8.68 14.70
C SER A 68 9.09 -9.81 13.86
N ASN A 69 8.49 -9.48 12.70
CA ASN A 69 7.96 -10.48 11.79
C ASN A 69 9.02 -11.48 11.34
N LYS A 70 10.22 -11.01 10.97
CA LYS A 70 11.35 -11.88 10.60
C LYS A 70 11.77 -12.82 11.75
N TYR A 71 11.76 -12.31 12.99
CA TYR A 71 12.04 -13.12 14.16
C TYR A 71 10.95 -14.19 14.37
N HIS A 72 9.67 -13.82 14.25
CA HIS A 72 8.56 -14.76 14.40
C HIS A 72 8.55 -15.83 13.30
N THR A 73 8.79 -15.47 12.03
CA THR A 73 8.82 -16.45 10.93
C THR A 73 9.98 -17.43 11.05
N SER A 74 11.17 -16.94 11.42
CA SER A 74 12.35 -17.81 11.62
C SER A 74 12.20 -18.70 12.85
N ARG A 75 11.58 -18.23 13.94
CA ARG A 75 11.34 -19.06 15.12
C ARG A 75 10.27 -20.12 14.87
N ASN A 76 9.22 -19.78 14.11
CA ASN A 76 8.15 -20.72 13.79
C ASN A 76 8.58 -21.79 12.77
N SER A 77 9.61 -21.53 11.96
CA SER A 77 10.18 -22.54 11.05
C SER A 77 11.13 -23.53 11.75
N HIS A 78 11.58 -23.22 12.96
CA HIS A 78 12.44 -24.09 13.79
C HIS A 78 11.64 -24.92 14.80
N ARG A 79 10.30 -24.83 14.78
CA ARG A 79 9.40 -25.53 15.67
C ARG A 79 8.57 -26.53 14.88
#